data_AF-A0A0F9JTF8-F1
#
_entry.id   AF-A0A0F9JTF8-F1
#
_cell.length_a   1.000
_cell.length_b   1.000
_cell.length_c   1.000
_cell.angle_alpha   90.00
_cell.angle_beta   90.00
_cell.angle_gamma   90.00
#
_symmetry.space_group_name_H-M   'P 1'
#
loop_
_entity.id
_entity.type
_entity.pdbx_description
1 polymer ?
#
loop_
_entity_poly.entity_id
_entity_poly.type
_entity_poly.pdbx_seq_one_letter_code
_entity_poly.pdbx_strand_id
1 'polypeptide(L)'
;MKKILITGGPVHAYLDVVKIITNKFRGGLIAQMAVDFLSRKDRGLCDVHITYLCTKQSKQPLLDGTVYSGENPALNIVYHDGIDDYMDKVLELAPKMDAVILGAAVANLIPKNKIEGKFPSHNYKEGDTIPIDFTIAPRIIDRVKEVAPKTQLFGFKLLAGVGYDELISAAYGVLLESKATAVIANDAMDLMHKYVVTKERAVHPMLNKELAEWILDRLKEEYYRTEFKILSFENITNPRNIQKLADLHKDRFTSIPEGFVFGSLAVRDGLGFVTTSRGKNELASFVNVWEVDHEKRIVYVAEDAKEGNIKATLNAPLLDKIFTNKKVHSIVHYHKEIGGLRTYEYATPGTTTDTNRPEVLNGKSFNIRDHGCYVLYNKEGDNL
;
A
#
# COMPACT_ATOMS: atom_id res chain seq x y z
N MET A 1 3.41 -16.61 14.03
CA MET A 1 2.10 -15.96 14.25
C MET A 1 2.23 -14.46 13.97
N LYS A 2 1.38 -13.90 13.11
CA LYS A 2 1.37 -12.47 12.74
C LYS A 2 0.40 -11.70 13.64
N LYS A 3 0.79 -10.53 14.15
CA LYS A 3 -0.03 -9.65 14.98
C LYS A 3 -0.60 -8.51 14.16
N ILE A 4 -1.91 -8.36 14.15
CA ILE A 4 -2.62 -7.36 13.34
C ILE A 4 -3.48 -6.50 14.26
N LEU A 5 -3.29 -5.17 14.21
CA LEU A 5 -4.22 -4.21 14.78
C LEU A 5 -5.26 -3.84 13.74
N ILE A 6 -6.54 -4.01 14.06
CA ILE A 6 -7.66 -3.58 13.23
C ILE A 6 -8.45 -2.55 14.02
N THR A 7 -8.65 -1.36 13.47
CA THR A 7 -9.53 -0.36 14.07
C THR A 7 -10.88 -0.37 13.36
N GLY A 8 -11.98 -0.32 14.11
CA GLY A 8 -13.32 -0.43 13.51
C GLY A 8 -14.41 0.31 14.28
N GLY A 9 -15.49 0.63 13.56
CA GLY A 9 -16.60 1.44 14.08
C GLY A 9 -16.30 2.94 14.07
N PRO A 10 -17.19 3.75 14.67
CA PRO A 10 -17.02 5.20 14.67
C PRO A 10 -16.02 5.63 15.74
N VAL A 11 -15.25 6.70 15.47
CA VAL A 11 -14.44 7.38 16.49
C VAL A 11 -15.00 8.78 16.66
N HIS A 12 -15.62 9.03 17.81
CA HIS A 12 -16.31 10.28 18.08
C HIS A 12 -15.38 11.37 18.62
N ALA A 13 -15.82 12.63 18.49
CA ALA A 13 -15.25 13.75 19.22
C ALA A 13 -16.27 14.27 20.22
N TYR A 14 -15.80 14.62 21.42
CA TYR A 14 -16.65 15.22 22.44
C TYR A 14 -16.90 16.69 22.13
N LEU A 15 -18.17 17.08 22.10
CA LEU A 15 -18.59 18.48 22.14
C LEU A 15 -18.56 19.00 23.58
N ASP A 16 -19.13 18.21 24.50
CA ASP A 16 -19.19 18.47 25.93
C ASP A 16 -19.09 17.11 26.67
N VAL A 17 -19.28 17.06 27.99
CA VAL A 17 -19.17 15.78 28.77
C VAL A 17 -20.27 14.74 28.48
N VAL A 18 -21.25 15.04 27.62
CA VAL A 18 -22.41 14.20 27.30
C VAL A 18 -22.62 14.04 25.78
N LYS A 19 -22.37 15.09 25.00
CA LYS A 19 -22.66 15.19 23.57
C LYS A 19 -21.40 14.91 22.77
N ILE A 20 -21.60 14.16 21.69
CA ILE A 20 -20.54 13.75 20.79
C ILE A 20 -20.90 14.08 19.35
N ILE A 21 -19.86 14.21 18.53
CA ILE A 21 -19.93 14.28 17.08
C ILE A 21 -19.36 12.99 16.54
N THR A 22 -20.12 12.31 15.69
CA THR A 22 -19.76 10.99 15.20
C THR A 22 -20.31 10.73 13.81
N ASN A 23 -19.61 9.88 13.07
CA ASN A 23 -20.05 9.42 11.76
C ASN A 23 -21.14 8.35 11.89
N LYS A 24 -22.07 8.31 10.93
CA LYS A 24 -23.10 7.25 10.83
C LYS A 24 -22.50 5.94 10.31
N PHE A 25 -21.62 5.32 11.08
CA PHE A 25 -20.95 4.07 10.74
C PHE A 25 -20.85 3.17 11.97
N ARG A 26 -21.28 1.91 11.87
CA ARG A 26 -21.27 0.96 12.99
C ARG A 26 -20.12 -0.05 12.95
N GLY A 27 -19.32 -0.10 11.87
CA GLY A 27 -18.15 -0.96 11.78
C GLY A 27 -18.39 -2.40 11.30
N GLY A 28 -19.59 -2.76 10.84
CA GLY A 28 -19.95 -4.15 10.52
C GLY A 28 -19.00 -4.84 9.52
N LEU A 29 -18.64 -4.16 8.42
CA LEU A 29 -17.73 -4.70 7.41
C LEU A 29 -16.32 -4.96 7.97
N ILE A 30 -15.84 -4.08 8.85
CA ILE A 30 -14.49 -4.20 9.43
C ILE A 30 -14.47 -5.27 10.54
N ALA A 31 -15.54 -5.38 11.31
CA ALA A 31 -15.74 -6.49 12.24
C ALA A 31 -15.77 -7.83 11.51
N GLN A 32 -16.46 -7.92 10.36
CA GLN A 32 -16.47 -9.12 9.53
C GLN A 32 -15.09 -9.43 8.98
N MET A 33 -14.33 -8.44 8.50
CA MET A 33 -12.96 -8.65 8.05
C MET A 33 -12.07 -9.26 9.14
N ALA A 34 -12.21 -8.80 10.39
CA ALA A 34 -11.50 -9.40 11.52
C ALA A 34 -11.87 -10.88 11.74
N VAL A 35 -13.14 -11.24 11.54
CA VAL A 35 -13.59 -12.65 11.53
C VAL A 35 -12.96 -13.41 10.37
N ASP A 36 -12.95 -12.83 9.17
CA ASP A 36 -12.40 -13.46 7.96
C ASP A 36 -10.90 -13.78 8.12
N PHE A 37 -10.13 -12.95 8.84
CA PHE A 37 -8.74 -13.26 9.20
C PHE A 37 -8.64 -14.50 10.12
N LEU A 38 -9.54 -14.63 11.09
CA LEU A 38 -9.52 -15.69 12.11
C LEU A 38 -10.03 -17.03 11.55
N SER A 39 -11.01 -17.01 10.65
CA SER A 39 -11.66 -18.20 10.07
C SER A 39 -10.85 -18.89 8.98
N ARG A 40 -9.66 -18.38 8.65
CA ARG A 40 -8.85 -18.85 7.51
C ARG A 40 -7.71 -19.82 7.86
N LYS A 41 -7.67 -20.32 9.10
CA LYS A 41 -6.66 -21.29 9.58
C LYS A 41 -6.65 -22.61 8.79
N ASP A 42 -7.80 -23.03 8.29
CA ASP A 42 -8.03 -24.27 7.53
C ASP A 42 -7.40 -24.26 6.13
N ARG A 43 -7.02 -23.09 5.60
CA ARG A 43 -6.45 -22.93 4.24
C ARG A 43 -4.92 -22.85 4.20
N GLY A 44 -4.23 -23.23 5.28
CA GLY A 44 -2.77 -23.11 5.38
C GLY A 44 -2.28 -21.66 5.47
N LEU A 45 -3.18 -20.72 5.80
CA LEU A 45 -2.87 -19.31 6.01
C LEU A 45 -2.29 -19.09 7.41
N CYS A 46 -1.43 -18.07 7.56
CA CYS A 46 -0.63 -17.82 8.76
C CYS A 46 -1.48 -17.76 10.03
N ASP A 47 -0.99 -18.33 11.14
CA ASP A 47 -1.57 -18.04 12.47
C ASP A 47 -1.56 -16.53 12.70
N VAL A 48 -2.73 -15.93 12.89
CA VAL A 48 -2.90 -14.50 13.21
C VAL A 48 -3.36 -14.31 14.64
N HIS A 49 -2.94 -13.19 15.22
CA HIS A 49 -3.52 -12.63 16.44
C HIS A 49 -4.06 -11.23 16.10
N ILE A 50 -5.36 -11.03 16.27
CA ILE A 50 -6.05 -9.78 16.01
C ILE A 50 -6.21 -9.00 17.31
N THR A 51 -5.74 -7.76 17.32
CA THR A 51 -6.19 -6.75 18.29
C THR A 51 -7.21 -5.87 17.60
N TYR A 52 -8.47 -5.91 18.03
CA TYR A 52 -9.56 -5.13 17.45
C TYR A 52 -9.88 -3.92 18.35
N LEU A 53 -9.56 -2.72 17.89
CA LEU A 53 -9.77 -1.46 18.60
C LEU A 53 -11.07 -0.79 18.15
N CYS A 54 -12.01 -0.58 19.06
CA CYS A 54 -13.32 0.01 18.75
C CYS A 54 -13.97 0.70 19.97
N THR A 55 -15.14 1.32 19.79
CA THR A 55 -15.97 1.74 20.94
C THR A 55 -16.79 0.56 21.48
N LYS A 56 -17.24 0.64 22.73
CA LYS A 56 -18.09 -0.41 23.34
C LYS A 56 -19.40 -0.63 22.57
N GLN A 57 -19.89 0.38 21.87
CA GLN A 57 -21.15 0.37 21.12
C GLN A 57 -20.98 -0.06 19.64
N SER A 58 -19.73 -0.18 19.17
CA SER A 58 -19.43 -0.62 17.81
C SER A 58 -19.83 -2.08 17.58
N LYS A 59 -20.02 -2.47 16.31
CA LYS A 59 -20.01 -3.89 15.96
C LYS A 59 -18.63 -4.47 16.26
N GLN A 60 -18.64 -5.58 16.99
CA GLN A 60 -17.47 -6.36 17.35
C GLN A 60 -17.42 -7.62 16.47
N PRO A 61 -16.22 -8.15 16.18
CA PRO A 61 -16.10 -9.43 15.49
C PRO A 61 -16.74 -10.55 16.33
N LEU A 62 -17.65 -11.31 15.71
CA LEU A 62 -18.32 -12.47 16.32
C LEU A 62 -17.96 -13.73 15.51
N LEU A 63 -17.33 -14.71 16.16
CA LEU A 63 -17.14 -16.04 15.58
C LEU A 63 -18.37 -16.90 15.94
N ASP A 64 -18.95 -17.58 14.95
CA ASP A 64 -20.10 -18.49 15.11
C ASP A 64 -21.34 -17.89 15.81
N GLY A 65 -21.63 -16.61 15.55
CA GLY A 65 -22.85 -15.94 16.05
C GLY A 65 -22.86 -15.65 17.56
N THR A 66 -21.78 -15.95 18.28
CA THR A 66 -21.63 -15.62 19.70
C THR A 66 -20.66 -14.46 19.89
N VAL A 67 -20.98 -13.56 20.82
CA VAL A 67 -19.99 -12.63 21.39
C VAL A 67 -19.04 -13.51 22.16
N TYR A 68 -17.83 -13.73 21.62
CA TYR A 68 -16.79 -14.51 22.29
C TYR A 68 -16.26 -13.70 23.48
N SER A 69 -17.02 -13.69 24.58
CA SER A 69 -16.63 -13.05 25.85
C SER A 69 -15.63 -13.95 26.58
N GLY A 70 -14.38 -13.96 26.09
CA GLY A 70 -13.26 -14.78 26.61
C GLY A 70 -13.37 -16.22 26.12
N GLU A 71 -12.41 -16.87 25.49
CA GLU A 71 -10.96 -16.78 25.52
C GLU A 71 -10.43 -17.28 24.16
N ASN A 72 -10.69 -16.57 23.05
CA ASN A 72 -9.94 -16.91 21.84
C ASN A 72 -8.55 -16.25 21.99
N PRO A 73 -7.46 -17.02 22.19
CA PRO A 73 -6.13 -16.44 22.33
C PRO A 73 -5.68 -15.67 21.08
N ALA A 74 -6.38 -15.81 19.95
CA ALA A 74 -6.14 -15.10 18.70
C ALA A 74 -6.91 -13.78 18.55
N LEU A 75 -7.84 -13.41 19.44
CA LEU A 75 -8.60 -12.16 19.36
C LEU A 75 -8.57 -11.41 20.70
N ASN A 76 -8.05 -10.18 20.68
CA ASN A 76 -8.07 -9.25 21.79
C ASN A 76 -8.91 -8.02 21.41
N ILE A 77 -9.94 -7.70 22.19
CA ILE A 77 -10.75 -6.49 21.98
C ILE A 77 -10.26 -5.38 22.91
N VAL A 78 -9.90 -4.24 22.31
CA VAL A 78 -9.50 -3.04 23.03
C VAL A 78 -10.52 -1.96 22.76
N TYR A 79 -10.88 -1.21 23.81
CA TYR A 79 -11.83 -0.12 23.68
C TYR A 79 -11.14 1.23 23.69
N HIS A 80 -11.63 2.18 22.90
CA HIS A 80 -11.29 3.60 23.05
C HIS A 80 -12.51 4.45 23.40
N ASP A 81 -12.26 5.62 23.98
CA ASP A 81 -13.26 6.65 24.27
C ASP A 81 -12.94 7.97 23.57
N GLY A 82 -13.46 8.11 22.36
CA GLY A 82 -13.27 9.31 21.54
C GLY A 82 -11.93 9.36 20.82
N ILE A 83 -11.70 10.47 20.13
CA ILE A 83 -10.58 10.63 19.19
C ILE A 83 -9.22 10.65 19.87
N ASP A 84 -9.06 11.31 21.01
CA ASP A 84 -7.75 11.44 21.66
C ASP A 84 -7.24 10.08 22.15
N ASP A 85 -8.08 9.34 22.88
CA ASP A 85 -7.76 7.99 23.37
C ASP A 85 -7.56 6.98 22.20
N TYR A 86 -8.32 7.15 21.11
CA TYR A 86 -8.09 6.36 19.89
C TYR A 86 -6.70 6.60 19.30
N MET A 87 -6.29 7.86 19.15
CA MET A 87 -4.99 8.22 18.60
C MET A 87 -3.87 7.63 19.47
N ASP A 88 -3.95 7.82 20.79
CA ASP A 88 -2.95 7.32 21.73
C ASP A 88 -2.82 5.80 21.67
N LYS A 89 -3.94 5.07 21.69
CA LYS A 89 -3.96 3.61 21.61
C LYS A 89 -3.41 3.08 20.29
N VAL A 90 -3.73 3.72 19.16
CA VAL A 90 -3.17 3.30 17.87
C VAL A 90 -1.65 3.48 17.87
N LEU A 91 -1.15 4.63 18.36
CA LEU A 91 0.29 4.90 18.40
C LEU A 91 1.04 3.99 19.39
N GLU A 92 0.41 3.62 20.50
CA GLU A 92 0.99 2.69 21.49
C GLU A 92 1.03 1.24 20.98
N LEU A 93 -0.01 0.81 20.27
CA LEU A 93 -0.16 -0.57 19.79
C LEU A 93 0.61 -0.81 18.48
N ALA A 94 0.63 0.14 17.55
CA ALA A 94 1.20 -0.05 16.21
C ALA A 94 2.64 -0.60 16.18
N PRO A 95 3.59 -0.15 17.04
CA PRO A 95 4.96 -0.67 17.04
C PRO A 95 5.06 -2.17 17.41
N LYS A 96 4.01 -2.73 18.02
CA LYS A 96 3.94 -4.13 18.47
C LYS A 96 3.32 -5.06 17.41
N MET A 97 2.93 -4.51 16.25
CA MET A 97 2.11 -5.20 15.23
C MET A 97 2.88 -5.39 13.92
N ASP A 98 2.67 -6.54 13.28
CA ASP A 98 3.11 -6.79 11.91
C ASP A 98 2.31 -5.95 10.90
N ALA A 99 1.03 -5.72 11.20
CA ALA A 99 0.15 -4.89 10.39
C ALA A 99 -0.81 -4.02 11.22
N VAL A 100 -1.15 -2.85 10.66
CA VAL A 100 -2.19 -1.95 11.15
C VAL A 100 -3.19 -1.68 10.03
N ILE A 101 -4.47 -1.98 10.29
CA ILE A 101 -5.59 -1.77 9.37
C ILE A 101 -6.51 -0.71 9.98
N LEU A 102 -6.54 0.47 9.37
CA LEU A 102 -7.29 1.62 9.83
C LEU A 102 -8.69 1.68 9.19
N GLY A 103 -9.60 0.83 9.67
CA GLY A 103 -10.98 0.75 9.20
C GLY A 103 -12.00 1.58 10.00
N ALA A 104 -11.56 2.30 11.05
CA ALA A 104 -12.46 3.11 11.86
C ALA A 104 -12.89 4.40 11.13
N ALA A 105 -14.15 4.80 11.32
CA ALA A 105 -14.68 6.05 10.77
C ALA A 105 -14.45 7.20 11.74
N VAL A 106 -13.27 7.83 11.66
CA VAL A 106 -12.87 8.92 12.54
C VAL A 106 -13.63 10.21 12.21
N ALA A 107 -14.18 10.87 13.23
CA ALA A 107 -14.75 12.21 13.08
C ALA A 107 -13.68 13.17 12.54
N ASN A 108 -13.88 13.66 11.31
CA ASN A 108 -12.96 14.57 10.64
C ASN A 108 -13.18 16.02 11.06
N LEU A 109 -14.39 16.37 11.50
CA LEU A 109 -14.77 17.66 12.02
C LEU A 109 -14.93 17.57 13.54
N ILE A 110 -14.12 18.32 14.29
CA ILE A 110 -14.09 18.27 15.76
C ILE A 110 -14.22 19.68 16.34
N PRO A 111 -14.85 19.85 17.52
CA PRO A 111 -14.96 21.17 18.15
C PRO A 111 -13.57 21.76 18.38
N LYS A 112 -13.37 23.03 18.01
CA LYS A 112 -12.10 23.73 18.20
C LYS A 112 -11.76 23.85 19.69
N ASN A 113 -12.78 24.09 20.51
CA ASN A 113 -12.69 24.08 21.97
C ASN A 113 -13.75 23.11 22.51
N LYS A 114 -13.35 22.19 23.38
CA LYS A 114 -14.32 21.36 24.12
C LYS A 114 -15.05 22.23 25.14
N ILE A 115 -16.35 22.06 25.25
CA ILE A 115 -17.15 22.78 26.25
C ILE A 115 -16.94 22.08 27.59
N GLU A 116 -16.45 22.82 28.59
CA GLU A 116 -16.28 22.30 29.94
C GLU A 116 -17.64 21.99 30.58
N GLY A 117 -17.77 20.80 31.16
CA GLY A 117 -19.04 20.34 31.73
C GLY A 117 -20.10 20.04 30.67
N LYS A 118 -21.38 20.08 31.08
CA LYS A 118 -22.51 19.82 30.19
C LYS A 118 -22.95 21.13 29.55
N PHE A 119 -23.17 21.13 28.23
CA PHE A 119 -23.66 22.31 27.52
C PHE A 119 -24.93 22.87 28.20
N PRO A 120 -24.92 24.14 28.64
CA PRO A 120 -25.97 24.70 29.48
C PRO A 120 -27.17 25.12 28.64
N SER A 121 -27.87 24.14 28.05
CA SER A 121 -29.02 24.37 27.16
C SER A 121 -30.17 25.16 27.81
N HIS A 122 -30.24 25.17 29.15
CA HIS A 122 -31.23 25.95 29.90
C HIS A 122 -31.04 27.47 29.81
N ASN A 123 -29.87 27.93 29.35
CA ASN A 123 -29.58 29.35 29.12
C ASN A 123 -30.06 29.84 27.74
N TYR A 124 -30.64 28.96 26.93
CA TYR A 124 -31.04 29.23 25.56
C TYR A 124 -32.54 28.97 25.37
N LYS A 125 -33.14 29.63 24.39
CA LYS A 125 -34.52 29.46 23.95
C LYS A 125 -34.57 28.68 22.64
N GLU A 126 -35.73 28.10 22.35
CA GLU A 126 -35.99 27.48 21.06
C GLU A 126 -35.76 28.48 19.92
N GLY A 127 -34.98 28.10 18.91
CA GLY A 127 -34.60 28.96 17.79
C GLY A 127 -33.29 29.74 17.97
N ASP A 128 -32.69 29.74 19.17
CA ASP A 128 -31.40 30.39 19.38
C ASP A 128 -30.29 29.73 18.53
N THR A 129 -29.50 30.57 17.86
CA THR A 129 -28.31 30.12 17.13
C THR A 129 -27.11 30.12 18.07
N ILE A 130 -26.49 28.94 18.23
CA ILE A 130 -25.31 28.76 19.06
C ILE A 130 -24.09 28.55 18.15
N PRO A 131 -23.17 29.52 18.05
CA PRO A 131 -21.97 29.36 17.24
C PRO A 131 -20.99 28.43 17.96
N ILE A 132 -20.72 27.27 17.36
CA ILE A 132 -19.68 26.34 17.80
C ILE A 132 -18.65 26.24 16.68
N ASP A 133 -17.42 26.67 16.98
CA ASP A 133 -16.32 26.60 16.03
C ASP A 133 -15.81 25.16 15.90
N PHE A 134 -15.56 24.75 14.66
CA PHE A 134 -15.00 23.44 14.34
C PHE A 134 -13.61 23.56 13.71
N THR A 135 -12.82 22.49 13.84
CA THR A 135 -11.54 22.32 13.16
C THR A 135 -11.43 20.91 12.58
N ILE A 136 -10.46 20.70 11.68
CA ILE A 136 -10.17 19.38 11.12
C ILE A 136 -9.35 18.55 12.12
N ALA A 137 -9.78 17.32 12.34
CA ALA A 137 -9.08 16.37 13.19
C ALA A 137 -7.71 15.97 12.63
N PRO A 138 -6.73 15.64 13.51
CA PRO A 138 -5.51 15.00 13.07
C PRO A 138 -5.80 13.64 12.44
N ARG A 139 -5.11 13.34 11.34
CA ARG A 139 -5.20 12.05 10.65
C ARG A 139 -4.22 11.04 11.28
N ILE A 140 -4.74 9.99 11.92
CA ILE A 140 -3.89 8.95 12.54
C ILE A 140 -2.98 8.25 11.53
N ILE A 141 -3.46 8.04 10.30
CA ILE A 141 -2.75 7.27 9.26
C ILE A 141 -1.40 7.89 8.92
N ASP A 142 -1.28 9.22 9.01
CA ASP A 142 -0.05 9.93 8.69
C ASP A 142 1.01 9.78 9.79
N ARG A 143 0.60 9.39 11.01
CA ARG A 143 1.47 9.25 12.19
C ARG A 143 1.94 7.83 12.45
N VAL A 144 1.21 6.81 12.00
CA VAL A 144 1.53 5.40 12.31
C VAL A 144 2.95 5.02 11.86
N LYS A 145 3.38 5.48 10.68
CA LYS A 145 4.71 5.16 10.14
C LYS A 145 5.86 5.87 10.86
N GLU A 146 5.58 6.92 11.62
CA GLU A 146 6.59 7.62 12.44
C GLU A 146 7.02 6.74 13.61
N VAL A 147 6.05 6.08 14.27
CA VAL A 147 6.30 5.21 15.43
C VAL A 147 6.53 3.74 15.04
N ALA A 148 6.02 3.30 13.89
CA ALA A 148 6.07 1.92 13.43
C ALA A 148 6.49 1.82 11.95
N PRO A 149 7.72 2.23 11.58
CA PRO A 149 8.13 2.34 10.16
C PRO A 149 8.05 1.01 9.40
N LYS A 150 8.27 -0.12 10.09
CA LYS A 150 8.27 -1.48 9.53
C LYS A 150 6.90 -2.15 9.48
N THR A 151 5.89 -1.68 10.21
CA THR A 151 4.55 -2.30 10.20
C THR A 151 3.91 -2.14 8.82
N GLN A 152 3.18 -3.12 8.31
CA GLN A 152 2.38 -2.89 7.10
C GLN A 152 1.15 -2.06 7.46
N LEU A 153 0.91 -0.98 6.72
CA LEU A 153 -0.16 -0.02 7.04
C LEU A 153 -1.20 -0.03 5.92
N PHE A 154 -2.46 -0.27 6.29
CA PHE A 154 -3.58 -0.30 5.36
C PHE A 154 -4.61 0.74 5.78
N GLY A 155 -4.95 1.64 4.85
CA GLY A 155 -5.95 2.69 5.05
C GLY A 155 -7.20 2.46 4.23
N PHE A 156 -8.29 3.14 4.57
CA PHE A 156 -9.51 3.18 3.75
C PHE A 156 -9.76 4.60 3.27
N LYS A 157 -10.29 4.72 2.06
CA LYS A 157 -10.79 5.97 1.50
C LYS A 157 -12.21 5.76 0.98
N LEU A 158 -13.15 6.48 1.57
CA LEU A 158 -14.56 6.48 1.14
C LEU A 158 -14.88 7.83 0.51
N LEU A 159 -15.41 7.82 -0.70
CA LEU A 159 -16.03 8.97 -1.37
C LEU A 159 -17.49 8.62 -1.72
N ALA A 160 -18.25 9.55 -2.29
CA ALA A 160 -19.67 9.32 -2.60
C ALA A 160 -20.03 9.90 -3.97
N GLY A 161 -20.43 9.02 -4.89
CA GLY A 161 -20.88 9.40 -6.23
C GLY A 161 -19.78 10.01 -7.11
N VAL A 162 -18.52 9.63 -6.90
CA VAL A 162 -17.38 10.15 -7.66
C VAL A 162 -16.99 9.21 -8.80
N GLY A 163 -16.28 9.74 -9.80
CA GLY A 163 -15.74 8.94 -10.90
C GLY A 163 -14.59 8.02 -10.45
N TYR A 164 -14.31 6.97 -11.24
CA TYR A 164 -13.22 6.03 -10.99
C TYR A 164 -11.87 6.73 -10.79
N ASP A 165 -11.47 7.62 -11.70
CA ASP A 165 -10.16 8.29 -11.64
C ASP A 165 -10.01 9.17 -10.40
N GLU A 166 -11.09 9.86 -10.00
CA GLU A 166 -11.13 10.67 -8.78
C GLU A 166 -10.98 9.80 -7.53
N LEU A 167 -11.67 8.65 -7.49
CA LEU A 167 -11.58 7.70 -6.39
C LEU A 167 -10.16 7.14 -6.23
N ILE A 168 -9.53 6.71 -7.34
CA ILE A 168 -8.17 6.17 -7.33
C ILE A 168 -7.16 7.24 -6.96
N SER A 169 -7.27 8.44 -7.53
CA SER A 169 -6.35 9.54 -7.20
C SER A 169 -6.44 9.95 -5.73
N ALA A 170 -7.65 10.03 -5.18
CA ALA A 170 -7.85 10.35 -3.77
C ALA A 170 -7.26 9.28 -2.83
N ALA A 171 -7.35 8.00 -3.19
CA ALA A 171 -6.73 6.92 -2.43
C ALA A 171 -5.20 6.94 -2.56
N TYR A 172 -4.67 7.22 -3.76
CA TYR A 172 -3.25 7.30 -4.02
C TYR A 172 -2.58 8.47 -3.30
N GLY A 173 -3.24 9.63 -3.22
CA GLY A 173 -2.78 10.77 -2.42
C GLY A 173 -2.60 10.40 -0.94
N VAL A 174 -3.60 9.74 -0.34
CA VAL A 174 -3.51 9.25 1.05
C VAL A 174 -2.35 8.25 1.20
N LEU A 175 -2.17 7.36 0.24
CA LEU A 175 -1.11 6.36 0.25
C LEU A 175 0.27 7.01 0.28
N LEU A 176 0.50 8.02 -0.56
CA LEU A 176 1.77 8.74 -0.65
C LEU A 176 2.08 9.52 0.64
N GLU A 177 1.11 10.27 1.15
CA GLU A 177 1.25 11.09 2.37
C GLU A 177 1.58 10.21 3.59
N SER A 178 0.83 9.13 3.77
CA SER A 178 0.95 8.25 4.93
C SER A 178 2.03 7.17 4.82
N LYS A 179 2.60 7.00 3.62
CA LYS A 179 3.52 5.90 3.27
C LYS A 179 2.89 4.51 3.54
N ALA A 180 1.57 4.42 3.47
CA ALA A 180 0.81 3.18 3.63
C ALA A 180 1.27 2.11 2.62
N THR A 181 1.13 0.85 3.00
CA THR A 181 1.36 -0.29 2.12
C THR A 181 0.34 -0.28 0.99
N ALA A 182 -0.93 -0.09 1.32
CA ALA A 182 -2.01 0.09 0.36
C ALA A 182 -3.15 0.91 0.96
N VAL A 183 -3.98 1.51 0.10
CA VAL A 183 -5.22 2.17 0.49
C VAL A 183 -6.39 1.54 -0.25
N ILE A 184 -7.40 1.13 0.50
CA ILE A 184 -8.62 0.53 -0.02
C ILE A 184 -9.64 1.63 -0.30
N ALA A 185 -9.86 1.91 -1.57
CA ALA A 185 -10.80 2.90 -2.05
C ALA A 185 -12.21 2.29 -2.23
N ASN A 186 -13.22 3.05 -1.86
CA ASN A 186 -14.61 2.67 -1.96
C ASN A 186 -15.53 3.87 -2.25
N ASP A 187 -16.65 3.62 -2.92
CA ASP A 187 -17.73 4.62 -3.08
C ASP A 187 -18.93 4.26 -2.19
N ALA A 188 -19.55 5.27 -1.57
CA ALA A 188 -20.72 5.10 -0.72
C ALA A 188 -21.96 4.61 -1.49
N MET A 189 -22.02 4.82 -2.80
CA MET A 189 -23.06 4.29 -3.69
C MET A 189 -22.81 2.83 -4.12
N ASP A 190 -21.59 2.30 -3.94
CA ASP A 190 -21.25 0.90 -4.20
C ASP A 190 -20.36 0.33 -3.07
N LEU A 191 -21.01 -0.13 -2.00
CA LEU A 191 -20.30 -0.72 -0.87
C LEU A 191 -19.79 -2.15 -1.13
N MET A 192 -20.05 -2.73 -2.30
CA MET A 192 -19.63 -4.09 -2.64
C MET A 192 -18.22 -4.10 -3.25
N HIS A 193 -18.00 -3.30 -4.29
CA HIS A 193 -16.72 -3.25 -4.99
C HIS A 193 -15.71 -2.35 -4.29
N LYS A 194 -14.45 -2.76 -4.30
CA LYS A 194 -13.33 -2.03 -3.71
C LYS A 194 -12.20 -1.97 -4.72
N TYR A 195 -11.39 -0.93 -4.60
CA TYR A 195 -10.13 -0.83 -5.33
C TYR A 195 -9.00 -0.74 -4.33
N VAL A 196 -8.12 -1.74 -4.32
CA VAL A 196 -6.89 -1.66 -3.52
C VAL A 196 -5.81 -1.03 -4.36
N VAL A 197 -5.36 0.14 -3.92
CA VAL A 197 -4.32 0.94 -4.58
C VAL A 197 -3.00 0.73 -3.84
N THR A 198 -1.94 0.39 -4.58
CA THR A 198 -0.59 0.12 -4.06
C THR A 198 0.40 1.25 -4.39
N LYS A 199 1.65 1.14 -3.91
CA LYS A 199 2.69 2.19 -4.03
C LYS A 199 3.10 2.48 -5.46
N GLU A 200 3.21 1.44 -6.26
CA GLU A 200 3.44 1.46 -7.70
C GLU A 200 2.16 1.77 -8.47
N ARG A 201 1.06 2.13 -7.79
CA ARG A 201 -0.23 2.47 -8.41
C ARG A 201 -0.82 1.32 -9.23
N ALA A 202 -0.53 0.07 -8.86
CA ALA A 202 -1.39 -1.03 -9.27
C ALA A 202 -2.75 -0.84 -8.59
N VAL A 203 -3.83 -1.17 -9.31
CA VAL A 203 -5.20 -1.00 -8.83
C VAL A 203 -5.91 -2.33 -8.96
N HIS A 204 -6.19 -2.98 -7.83
CA HIS A 204 -6.82 -4.30 -7.79
C HIS A 204 -8.30 -4.16 -7.46
N PRO A 205 -9.22 -4.44 -8.41
CA PRO A 205 -10.65 -4.55 -8.13
C PRO A 205 -10.89 -5.79 -7.27
N MET A 206 -11.63 -5.66 -6.17
CA MET A 206 -11.96 -6.79 -5.31
C MET A 206 -13.23 -6.58 -4.49
N LEU A 207 -13.74 -7.67 -3.94
CA LEU A 207 -14.84 -7.73 -3.00
C LEU A 207 -14.33 -7.69 -1.55
N ASN A 208 -15.20 -7.29 -0.62
CA ASN A 208 -14.85 -7.22 0.81
C ASN A 208 -14.28 -8.55 1.36
N LYS A 209 -14.83 -9.70 0.92
CA LYS A 209 -14.42 -11.05 1.37
C LYS A 209 -13.00 -11.44 0.96
N GLU A 210 -12.42 -10.75 -0.02
CA GLU A 210 -11.10 -11.03 -0.60
C GLU A 210 -9.99 -10.23 0.11
N LEU A 211 -10.34 -9.15 0.81
CA LEU A 211 -9.40 -8.23 1.44
C LEU A 211 -8.51 -8.90 2.49
N ALA A 212 -9.08 -9.75 3.35
CA ALA A 212 -8.30 -10.42 4.39
C ALA A 212 -7.22 -11.34 3.79
N GLU A 213 -7.56 -12.07 2.73
CA GLU A 213 -6.61 -12.94 2.01
C GLU A 213 -5.52 -12.14 1.34
N TRP A 214 -5.91 -11.10 0.61
CA TRP A 214 -4.98 -10.22 -0.08
C TRP A 214 -3.97 -9.60 0.91
N ILE A 215 -4.44 -9.12 2.07
CA ILE A 215 -3.57 -8.56 3.12
C ILE A 215 -2.66 -9.65 3.71
N LEU A 216 -3.17 -10.84 3.99
CA LEU A 216 -2.36 -11.95 4.50
C LEU A 216 -1.22 -12.32 3.55
N ASP A 217 -1.47 -12.30 2.25
CA ASP A 217 -0.44 -12.59 1.26
C ASP A 217 0.67 -11.53 1.27
N ARG A 218 0.33 -10.25 1.43
CA ARG A 218 1.34 -9.19 1.62
C ARG A 218 2.16 -9.37 2.90
N LEU A 219 1.58 -9.94 3.95
CA LEU A 219 2.29 -10.18 5.23
C LEU A 219 3.29 -11.34 5.17
N LYS A 220 3.19 -12.20 4.15
CA LYS A 220 4.12 -13.31 3.89
C LYS A 220 5.28 -12.91 3.00
N GLU A 221 5.15 -11.81 2.27
CA GLU A 221 6.15 -11.40 1.29
C GLU A 221 7.50 -11.09 1.93
N GLU A 222 8.56 -11.60 1.30
CA GLU A 222 9.93 -11.27 1.64
C GLU A 222 10.46 -10.28 0.60
N TYR A 223 10.84 -9.09 1.06
CA TYR A 223 11.29 -8.01 0.20
C TYR A 223 12.81 -8.06 0.00
N TYR A 224 13.23 -7.70 -1.21
CA TYR A 224 14.62 -7.37 -1.49
C TYR A 224 15.00 -6.05 -0.84
N ARG A 225 16.24 -5.96 -0.36
CA ARG A 225 16.84 -4.69 0.09
C ARG A 225 17.91 -4.23 -0.89
N THR A 226 18.15 -2.93 -0.93
CA THR A 226 19.24 -2.34 -1.71
C THR A 226 20.47 -2.18 -0.82
N GLU A 227 21.62 -2.60 -1.31
CA GLU A 227 22.92 -2.29 -0.72
C GLU A 227 23.78 -1.56 -1.76
N PHE A 228 24.56 -0.59 -1.28
CA PHE A 228 25.40 0.25 -2.13
C PHE A 228 26.84 -0.27 -2.11
N LYS A 229 27.50 -0.29 -3.26
CA LYS A 229 28.90 -0.68 -3.41
C LYS A 229 29.67 0.43 -4.14
N ILE A 230 30.82 0.81 -3.60
CA ILE A 230 31.81 1.64 -4.31
C ILE A 230 32.41 0.78 -5.43
N LEU A 231 32.26 1.23 -6.67
CA LEU A 231 32.84 0.59 -7.84
C LEU A 231 34.03 1.42 -8.35
N SER A 232 35.03 0.73 -8.91
CA SER A 232 36.09 1.41 -9.67
C SER A 232 35.54 2.01 -10.96
N PHE A 233 36.15 3.08 -11.46
CA PHE A 233 35.70 3.80 -12.66
C PHE A 233 35.55 2.92 -13.91
N GLU A 234 36.32 1.84 -14.04
CA GLU A 234 36.21 0.88 -15.16
C GLU A 234 34.90 0.08 -15.16
N ASN A 235 34.21 0.03 -14.01
CA ASN A 235 32.95 -0.70 -13.83
C ASN A 235 31.71 0.21 -13.89
N ILE A 236 31.88 1.53 -14.11
CA ILE A 236 30.77 2.47 -14.24
C ILE A 236 30.39 2.57 -15.72
N THR A 237 29.17 2.18 -16.05
CA THR A 237 28.76 2.10 -17.45
C THR A 237 28.27 3.41 -18.05
N ASN A 238 28.36 3.45 -19.39
CA ASN A 238 27.80 4.47 -20.24
C ASN A 238 26.26 4.32 -20.39
N PRO A 239 25.46 5.29 -19.89
CA PRO A 239 24.00 5.22 -19.95
C PRO A 239 23.41 5.41 -21.36
N ARG A 240 24.24 5.57 -22.41
CA ARG A 240 23.77 5.82 -23.79
C ARG A 240 22.73 4.81 -24.29
N ASN A 241 22.88 3.52 -23.99
CA ASN A 241 21.95 2.51 -24.51
C ASN A 241 20.58 2.60 -23.84
N ILE A 242 20.54 2.79 -22.51
CA ILE A 242 19.27 2.95 -21.80
C ILE A 242 18.61 4.30 -22.11
N GLN A 243 19.40 5.36 -22.34
CA GLN A 243 18.87 6.65 -22.78
C GLN A 243 18.19 6.53 -24.15
N LYS A 244 18.81 5.84 -25.12
CA LYS A 244 18.18 5.58 -26.42
C LYS A 244 16.88 4.79 -26.28
N LEU A 245 16.85 3.79 -25.40
CA LEU A 245 15.64 3.01 -25.12
C LEU A 245 14.54 3.89 -24.50
N ALA A 246 14.92 4.80 -23.59
CA ALA A 246 14.00 5.75 -22.99
C ALA A 246 13.41 6.72 -24.02
N ASP A 247 14.25 7.27 -24.90
CA ASP A 247 13.80 8.19 -25.95
C ASP A 247 12.85 7.50 -26.95
N LEU A 248 13.11 6.23 -27.27
CA LEU A 248 12.30 5.42 -28.18
C LEU A 248 10.91 5.10 -27.63
N HIS A 249 10.80 4.89 -26.31
CA HIS A 249 9.55 4.43 -25.67
C HIS A 249 8.87 5.47 -24.79
N LYS A 250 9.35 6.73 -24.77
CA LYS A 250 8.82 7.81 -23.91
C LYS A 250 7.30 7.99 -23.98
N ASP A 251 6.69 7.69 -25.12
CA ASP A 251 5.24 7.78 -25.35
C ASP A 251 4.43 6.74 -24.55
N ARG A 252 5.07 5.65 -24.10
CA ARG A 252 4.47 4.61 -23.26
C ARG A 252 4.38 4.99 -21.79
N PHE A 253 5.13 5.99 -21.36
CA PHE A 253 5.28 6.39 -19.98
C PHE A 253 4.58 7.74 -19.76
N THR A 254 3.33 7.69 -19.36
CA THR A 254 2.52 8.90 -19.12
C THR A 254 2.58 9.29 -17.65
N SER A 255 2.69 10.60 -17.41
CA SER A 255 2.58 11.14 -16.04
C SER A 255 1.15 11.03 -15.57
N ILE A 256 1.00 10.62 -14.31
CA ILE A 256 -0.27 10.64 -13.60
C ILE A 256 -0.55 12.04 -13.01
N PRO A 257 -1.78 12.35 -12.55
CA PRO A 257 -2.12 13.64 -11.95
C PRO A 257 -1.19 14.09 -10.81
N GLU A 258 -0.66 13.15 -10.03
CA GLU A 258 0.25 13.36 -8.91
C GLU A 258 1.71 13.60 -9.33
N GLY A 259 1.97 13.64 -10.64
CA GLY A 259 3.27 14.00 -11.22
C GLY A 259 4.31 12.89 -11.24
N PHE A 260 3.93 11.63 -10.98
CA PHE A 260 4.82 10.48 -11.14
C PHE A 260 4.62 9.80 -12.50
N VAL A 261 5.67 9.15 -12.95
CA VAL A 261 5.71 8.30 -14.14
C VAL A 261 6.10 6.92 -13.66
N PHE A 262 5.34 5.89 -14.03
CA PHE A 262 5.63 4.51 -13.66
C PHE A 262 6.08 3.67 -14.83
N GLY A 263 6.92 2.70 -14.48
CA GLY A 263 7.41 1.67 -15.35
C GLY A 263 8.92 1.73 -15.41
N SER A 264 9.54 0.60 -15.71
CA SER A 264 10.99 0.47 -15.67
C SER A 264 11.56 0.14 -17.03
N LEU A 265 12.72 0.72 -17.31
CA LEU A 265 13.57 0.30 -18.41
C LEU A 265 14.76 -0.46 -17.87
N ALA A 266 15.25 -1.44 -18.62
CA ALA A 266 16.50 -2.10 -18.30
C ALA A 266 17.26 -2.48 -19.56
N VAL A 267 18.58 -2.34 -19.52
CA VAL A 267 19.48 -2.77 -20.59
C VAL A 267 20.60 -3.59 -19.96
N ARG A 268 20.79 -4.81 -20.47
CA ARG A 268 21.90 -5.67 -20.08
C ARG A 268 23.21 -4.95 -20.35
N ASP A 269 24.13 -5.05 -19.41
CA ASP A 269 25.40 -4.37 -19.54
C ASP A 269 26.53 -5.04 -18.73
N GLY A 270 27.60 -5.42 -19.43
CA GLY A 270 28.73 -6.12 -18.82
C GLY A 270 28.31 -7.34 -18.01
N LEU A 271 28.66 -7.34 -16.72
CA LEU A 271 28.32 -8.40 -15.76
C LEU A 271 26.95 -8.22 -15.09
N GLY A 272 26.31 -7.05 -15.24
CA GLY A 272 25.01 -6.73 -14.64
C GLY A 272 24.05 -6.10 -15.64
N PHE A 273 23.36 -5.04 -15.21
CA PHE A 273 22.47 -4.25 -16.07
C PHE A 273 22.29 -2.83 -15.55
N VAL A 274 21.92 -1.92 -16.45
CA VAL A 274 21.48 -0.57 -16.09
C VAL A 274 19.96 -0.54 -16.12
N THR A 275 19.33 0.08 -15.14
CA THR A 275 17.87 0.23 -15.06
C THR A 275 17.47 1.62 -14.56
N THR A 276 16.19 1.94 -14.62
CA THR A 276 15.65 3.17 -14.05
C THR A 276 15.75 3.19 -12.53
N SER A 277 15.92 4.39 -11.96
CA SER A 277 15.92 4.60 -10.52
C SER A 277 14.53 4.39 -9.92
N ARG A 278 14.50 4.20 -8.60
CA ARG A 278 13.28 4.22 -7.78
C ARG A 278 12.97 5.65 -7.37
N GLY A 279 12.01 6.29 -8.02
CA GLY A 279 11.63 7.66 -7.67
C GLY A 279 11.04 8.47 -8.81
N LYS A 280 10.86 9.77 -8.58
CA LYS A 280 10.16 10.69 -9.49
C LYS A 280 10.84 10.74 -10.87
N ASN A 281 10.03 10.58 -11.93
CA ASN A 281 10.43 10.52 -13.34
C ASN A 281 11.39 9.37 -13.66
N GLU A 282 10.94 8.12 -13.50
CA GLU A 282 11.76 6.90 -13.68
C GLU A 282 12.57 6.88 -14.98
N LEU A 283 12.13 7.56 -16.05
CA LEU A 283 12.85 7.63 -17.33
C LEU A 283 14.10 8.52 -17.37
N ALA A 284 14.34 9.38 -16.38
CA ALA A 284 15.39 10.41 -16.43
C ALA A 284 16.60 10.14 -15.54
N SER A 285 16.57 9.08 -14.72
CA SER A 285 17.66 8.73 -13.81
C SER A 285 17.88 7.22 -13.85
N PHE A 286 19.14 6.82 -14.08
CA PHE A 286 19.53 5.44 -14.27
C PHE A 286 20.48 4.96 -13.18
N VAL A 287 20.36 3.69 -12.82
CA VAL A 287 21.12 3.04 -11.77
C VAL A 287 21.76 1.79 -12.35
N ASN A 288 23.06 1.62 -12.11
CA ASN A 288 23.75 0.38 -12.41
C ASN A 288 23.46 -0.64 -11.29
N VAL A 289 22.84 -1.76 -11.66
CA VAL A 289 22.68 -2.94 -10.83
C VAL A 289 23.78 -3.90 -11.22
N TRP A 290 24.73 -4.08 -10.30
CA TRP A 290 25.88 -4.95 -10.52
C TRP A 290 25.52 -6.42 -10.37
N GLU A 291 24.75 -6.72 -9.33
CA GLU A 291 24.47 -8.08 -8.89
C GLU A 291 23.15 -8.10 -8.11
N VAL A 292 22.37 -9.16 -8.31
CA VAL A 292 21.24 -9.48 -7.43
C VAL A 292 21.51 -10.81 -6.74
N ASP A 293 21.76 -10.75 -5.44
CA ASP A 293 21.87 -11.95 -4.58
C ASP A 293 20.44 -12.37 -4.19
N HIS A 294 19.89 -13.32 -4.95
CA HIS A 294 18.54 -13.83 -4.73
C HIS A 294 18.38 -14.65 -3.45
N GLU A 295 19.46 -15.26 -2.94
CA GLU A 295 19.42 -16.02 -1.69
C GLU A 295 19.32 -15.09 -0.48
N LYS A 296 20.13 -14.03 -0.46
CA LYS A 296 20.11 -13.02 0.61
C LYS A 296 19.10 -11.90 0.40
N ARG A 297 18.48 -11.87 -0.79
CA ARG A 297 17.52 -10.85 -1.25
C ARG A 297 18.12 -9.45 -1.24
N ILE A 298 19.28 -9.30 -1.88
CA ILE A 298 20.01 -8.04 -1.96
C ILE A 298 20.17 -7.62 -3.41
N VAL A 299 19.80 -6.39 -3.72
CA VAL A 299 20.14 -5.72 -4.98
C VAL A 299 21.35 -4.84 -4.71
N TYR A 300 22.50 -5.18 -5.29
CA TYR A 300 23.71 -4.37 -5.19
C TYR A 300 23.73 -3.33 -6.29
N VAL A 301 23.74 -2.05 -5.90
CA VAL A 301 23.80 -0.92 -6.82
C VAL A 301 25.10 -0.15 -6.65
N ALA A 302 25.56 0.46 -7.74
CA ALA A 302 26.72 1.34 -7.70
C ALA A 302 26.45 2.58 -6.83
N GLU A 303 27.44 2.99 -6.03
CA GLU A 303 27.44 4.32 -5.42
C GLU A 303 27.70 5.39 -6.47
N ASP A 304 26.87 6.43 -6.50
CA ASP A 304 27.13 7.64 -7.27
C ASP A 304 27.56 8.77 -6.33
N ALA A 305 28.86 9.09 -6.36
CA ALA A 305 29.44 10.15 -5.54
C ALA A 305 28.92 11.56 -5.89
N LYS A 306 28.26 11.75 -7.04
CA LYS A 306 27.73 13.04 -7.52
C LYS A 306 26.24 13.19 -7.29
N GLU A 307 25.46 12.14 -7.56
CA GLU A 307 23.98 12.17 -7.45
C GLU A 307 23.45 11.64 -6.12
N GLY A 308 24.33 11.08 -5.28
CA GLY A 308 23.98 10.43 -4.03
C GLY A 308 23.52 8.99 -4.22
N ASN A 309 23.20 8.31 -3.11
CA ASN A 309 22.82 6.90 -3.11
C ASN A 309 21.39 6.69 -3.67
N ILE A 310 21.30 6.54 -4.99
CA ILE A 310 20.04 6.31 -5.72
C ILE A 310 19.77 4.80 -5.82
N LYS A 311 18.56 4.39 -5.40
CA LYS A 311 18.12 2.98 -5.47
C LYS A 311 17.61 2.67 -6.87
N ALA A 312 17.87 1.46 -7.37
CA ALA A 312 17.21 0.93 -8.56
C ALA A 312 15.70 0.72 -8.34
N THR A 313 14.94 0.70 -9.44
CA THR A 313 13.51 0.33 -9.46
C THR A 313 13.21 -0.91 -8.61
N LEU A 314 12.01 -0.97 -8.02
CA LEU A 314 11.55 -2.14 -7.27
C LEU A 314 11.53 -3.42 -8.12
N ASN A 315 11.42 -3.28 -9.45
CA ASN A 315 11.44 -4.39 -10.39
C ASN A 315 12.83 -5.01 -10.60
N ALA A 316 13.92 -4.41 -10.09
CA ALA A 316 15.28 -4.84 -10.37
C ALA A 316 15.53 -6.36 -10.15
N PRO A 317 15.02 -7.00 -9.08
CA PRO A 317 15.16 -8.45 -8.93
C PRO A 317 14.51 -9.27 -10.04
N LEU A 318 13.30 -8.89 -10.48
CA LEU A 318 12.61 -9.57 -11.59
C LEU A 318 13.32 -9.32 -12.92
N LEU A 319 13.82 -8.11 -13.14
CA LEU A 319 14.61 -7.75 -14.32
C LEU A 319 15.87 -8.62 -14.43
N ASP A 320 16.59 -8.81 -13.32
CA ASP A 320 17.76 -9.72 -13.26
C ASP A 320 17.39 -11.16 -13.64
N LYS A 321 16.28 -11.69 -13.11
CA LYS A 321 15.76 -13.01 -13.49
C LYS A 321 15.43 -13.13 -14.97
N ILE A 322 14.80 -12.11 -15.56
CA ILE A 322 14.51 -12.09 -17.00
C ILE A 322 15.83 -12.11 -17.80
N PHE A 323 16.85 -11.38 -17.34
CA PHE A 323 18.17 -11.36 -17.94
C PHE A 323 18.97 -12.67 -17.75
N THR A 324 18.47 -13.68 -17.03
CA THR A 324 19.07 -15.03 -17.12
C THR A 324 18.95 -15.61 -18.52
N ASN A 325 17.90 -15.23 -19.27
CA ASN A 325 17.82 -15.52 -20.69
C ASN A 325 18.76 -14.59 -21.49
N LYS A 326 19.83 -15.17 -22.04
CA LYS A 326 20.87 -14.44 -22.80
C LYS A 326 20.37 -13.83 -24.12
N LYS A 327 19.20 -14.23 -24.63
CA LYS A 327 18.57 -13.59 -25.80
C LYS A 327 18.02 -12.21 -25.46
N VAL A 328 17.61 -11.98 -24.20
CA VAL A 328 17.07 -10.68 -23.77
C VAL A 328 18.23 -9.71 -23.57
N HIS A 329 18.20 -8.62 -24.32
CA HIS A 329 19.15 -7.52 -24.26
C HIS A 329 18.56 -6.31 -23.53
N SER A 330 17.30 -5.98 -23.78
CA SER A 330 16.60 -4.86 -23.13
C SER A 330 15.17 -5.19 -22.77
N ILE A 331 14.67 -4.50 -21.74
CA ILE A 331 13.35 -4.70 -21.15
C ILE A 331 12.66 -3.35 -21.03
N VAL A 332 11.40 -3.30 -21.45
CA VAL A 332 10.53 -2.13 -21.32
C VAL A 332 9.28 -2.54 -20.57
N HIS A 333 9.11 -2.04 -19.36
CA HIS A 333 7.93 -2.25 -18.53
C HIS A 333 7.14 -0.95 -18.37
N TYR A 334 5.85 -0.98 -18.64
CA TYR A 334 4.94 0.15 -18.47
C TYR A 334 3.53 -0.33 -18.07
N HIS A 335 2.75 0.55 -17.44
CA HIS A 335 1.49 0.19 -16.77
C HIS A 335 0.29 0.16 -17.73
N LYS A 336 0.42 -0.63 -18.80
CA LYS A 336 -0.67 -0.93 -19.74
C LYS A 336 -0.47 -2.33 -20.30
N GLU A 337 -1.52 -3.15 -20.23
CA GLU A 337 -1.50 -4.50 -20.82
C GLU A 337 -1.55 -4.44 -22.35
N ILE A 338 -0.85 -5.38 -22.99
CA ILE A 338 -0.83 -5.53 -24.45
C ILE A 338 -1.67 -6.75 -24.84
N GLY A 339 -2.62 -6.55 -25.76
CA GLY A 339 -3.42 -7.64 -26.29
C GLY A 339 -2.56 -8.72 -26.96
N GLY A 340 -2.90 -9.99 -26.72
CA GLY A 340 -2.20 -11.15 -27.29
C GLY A 340 -0.98 -11.64 -26.49
N LEU A 341 -0.49 -10.86 -25.52
CA LEU A 341 0.51 -11.36 -24.57
C LEU A 341 -0.16 -12.23 -23.50
N ARG A 342 0.60 -13.22 -23.00
CA ARG A 342 0.16 -14.03 -21.85
C ARG A 342 0.13 -13.17 -20.59
N THR A 343 -0.97 -13.23 -19.85
CA THR A 343 -1.14 -12.50 -18.58
C THR A 343 -0.90 -13.42 -17.39
N TYR A 344 -0.03 -12.99 -16.48
CA TYR A 344 0.25 -13.64 -15.20
C TYR A 344 -0.38 -12.88 -14.04
N GLU A 345 -0.57 -13.59 -12.92
CA GLU A 345 -1.12 -12.99 -11.70
C GLU A 345 -0.19 -11.96 -11.10
N TYR A 346 -0.76 -10.95 -10.44
CA TYR A 346 0.02 -9.92 -9.76
C TYR A 346 0.75 -10.47 -8.53
N ALA A 347 1.96 -9.97 -8.30
CA ALA A 347 2.68 -10.09 -7.04
C ALA A 347 3.46 -8.78 -6.82
N THR A 348 3.71 -8.42 -5.56
CA THR A 348 4.26 -7.10 -5.24
C THR A 348 5.69 -6.96 -5.76
N PRO A 349 6.00 -5.89 -6.54
CA PRO A 349 7.35 -5.65 -7.04
C PRO A 349 8.42 -5.64 -5.95
N GLY A 350 9.56 -6.25 -6.25
CA GLY A 350 10.70 -6.32 -5.33
C GLY A 350 10.55 -7.34 -4.22
N THR A 351 9.64 -8.32 -4.38
CA THR A 351 9.47 -9.46 -3.47
C THR A 351 9.98 -10.76 -4.09
N THR A 352 10.23 -11.77 -3.27
CA THR A 352 10.57 -13.12 -3.73
C THR A 352 9.47 -13.74 -4.59
N THR A 353 8.20 -13.55 -4.23
CA THR A 353 7.04 -14.02 -4.99
C THR A 353 7.01 -13.43 -6.40
N ASP A 354 7.24 -12.13 -6.53
CA ASP A 354 7.32 -11.48 -7.84
C ASP A 354 8.56 -11.90 -8.65
N THR A 355 9.69 -12.11 -7.97
CA THR A 355 10.96 -12.46 -8.65
C THR A 355 10.97 -13.90 -9.15
N ASN A 356 10.43 -14.84 -8.36
CA ASN A 356 10.51 -16.28 -8.64
C ASN A 356 9.28 -16.79 -9.40
N ARG A 357 8.94 -16.13 -10.50
CA ARG A 357 7.87 -16.54 -11.42
C ARG A 357 8.45 -17.55 -12.44
N PRO A 358 8.21 -18.87 -12.31
CA PRO A 358 8.76 -19.85 -13.22
C PRO A 358 8.30 -19.62 -14.68
N GLU A 359 7.14 -19.02 -14.88
CA GLU A 359 6.53 -18.80 -16.19
C GLU A 359 7.18 -17.64 -16.98
N VAL A 360 7.81 -16.70 -16.27
CA VAL A 360 8.45 -15.51 -16.85
C VAL A 360 9.84 -15.84 -17.43
N LEU A 361 10.46 -16.92 -16.98
CA LEU A 361 11.77 -17.37 -17.45
C LEU A 361 11.77 -17.92 -18.89
N ASN A 362 10.59 -18.08 -19.49
CA ASN A 362 10.43 -18.53 -20.87
C ASN A 362 10.88 -17.49 -21.92
N GLY A 363 11.25 -16.28 -21.50
CA GLY A 363 11.95 -15.33 -22.34
C GLY A 363 11.12 -14.57 -23.37
N LYS A 364 9.79 -14.57 -23.22
CA LYS A 364 8.86 -13.86 -24.09
C LYS A 364 8.24 -12.68 -23.36
N SER A 365 7.81 -11.67 -24.11
CA SER A 365 7.01 -10.57 -23.58
C SER A 365 5.71 -11.07 -22.91
N PHE A 366 5.30 -10.41 -21.83
CA PHE A 366 4.14 -10.83 -21.01
C PHE A 366 3.41 -9.66 -20.35
N ASN A 367 2.20 -9.92 -19.87
CA ASN A 367 1.45 -9.03 -18.99
C ASN A 367 1.48 -9.53 -17.54
N ILE A 368 1.38 -8.60 -16.58
CA ILE A 368 1.01 -8.83 -15.19
C ILE A 368 -0.34 -8.14 -14.97
N ARG A 369 -1.33 -8.92 -14.52
CA ARG A 369 -2.70 -8.44 -14.29
C ARG A 369 -2.70 -7.21 -13.39
N ASP A 370 -3.46 -6.19 -13.78
CA ASP A 370 -3.66 -4.93 -13.02
C ASP A 370 -2.39 -4.10 -12.79
N HIS A 371 -1.27 -4.46 -13.42
CA HIS A 371 0.01 -3.79 -13.24
C HIS A 371 0.64 -3.33 -14.55
N GLY A 372 0.59 -4.12 -15.62
CA GLY A 372 1.09 -3.71 -16.93
C GLY A 372 1.79 -4.82 -17.71
N CYS A 373 2.69 -4.45 -18.62
CA CYS A 373 3.42 -5.41 -19.45
C CYS A 373 4.93 -5.34 -19.23
N TYR A 374 5.63 -6.40 -19.60
CA TYR A 374 7.08 -6.45 -19.76
C TYR A 374 7.36 -6.86 -21.21
N VAL A 375 7.92 -5.92 -21.98
CA VAL A 375 8.29 -6.15 -23.38
C VAL A 375 9.78 -6.40 -23.45
N LEU A 376 10.16 -7.56 -24.00
CA LEU A 376 11.53 -8.05 -24.04
C LEU A 376 12.08 -7.92 -25.46
N TYR A 377 13.29 -7.40 -25.60
CA TYR A 377 13.94 -7.21 -26.89
C TYR A 377 15.29 -7.94 -26.95
N ASN A 378 15.63 -8.47 -28.13
CA ASN A 378 16.97 -8.96 -28.43
C ASN A 378 17.94 -7.79 -28.74
N LYS A 379 19.17 -8.11 -29.13
CA LYS A 379 20.22 -7.10 -29.40
C LYS A 379 19.94 -6.33 -30.70
N GLU A 380 19.23 -6.96 -31.62
CA GLU A 380 18.80 -6.41 -32.91
C GLU A 380 17.59 -5.46 -32.77
N GLY A 381 16.90 -5.51 -31.63
CA GLY A 381 15.71 -4.71 -31.34
C GLY A 381 14.39 -5.40 -31.66
N ASP A 382 14.41 -6.70 -31.98
CA ASP A 382 13.20 -7.50 -32.19
C ASP A 382 12.57 -7.89 -30.86
N ASN A 383 11.24 -7.89 -30.82
CA ASN A 383 10.46 -8.34 -29.67
C ASN A 383 10.51 -9.89 -29.57
N LEU A 384 10.70 -10.40 -28.34
CA LEU A 384 10.84 -11.83 -28.03
C LEU A 384 9.55 -12.50 -27.55
#